data_AF-A0A7G8V364-F1
#
_entry.id   AF-A0A7G8V364-F1
#
_cell.length_a   1.000
_cell.length_b   1.000
_cell.length_c   1.000
_cell.angle_alpha   90.00
_cell.angle_beta   90.00
_cell.angle_gamma   90.00
#
_symmetry.space_group_name_H-M   'P 1'
#
loop_
_entity.id
_entity.type
_entity.pdbx_description
1 polymer ?
#
loop_
_entity_poly.entity_id
_entity_poly.type
_entity_poly.pdbx_seq_one_letter_code
_entity_poly.pdbx_strand_id
1 'polypeptide(L)'
;MDTKISGNHSFGVLLLKVDSVEKGKFIDTLLKQGIYPYKIRGGMAEVYTCVPYNIQKGTKVVVDSDKKTVFYHYIVENKDYKGNLLVVENPYDIEYANAHAIFKSNN
;
A
#
# COMPACT_ATOMS: atom_id res chain seq x y z
N MET A 1 -23.46 18.18 4.27
CA MET A 1 -23.01 17.01 5.04
C MET A 1 -21.49 17.08 5.02
N ASP A 2 -20.91 17.61 6.09
CA ASP A 2 -19.53 18.12 6.11
C ASP A 2 -18.71 17.16 6.96
N THR A 3 -18.10 16.16 6.34
CA THR A 3 -17.22 15.21 7.03
C THR A 3 -15.79 15.74 6.97
N LYS A 4 -15.43 16.54 7.96
CA LYS A 4 -14.03 16.78 8.32
C LYS A 4 -13.48 15.50 8.94
N ILE A 5 -12.67 14.75 8.20
CA ILE A 5 -11.99 13.57 8.72
C ILE A 5 -10.89 14.05 9.67
N SER A 6 -11.18 13.86 10.96
CA SER A 6 -10.28 13.98 12.12
C SER A 6 -8.99 13.17 11.93
N GLY A 7 -7.88 13.61 12.56
CA GLY A 7 -6.53 13.06 12.46
C GLY A 7 -6.34 11.60 12.93
N ASN A 8 -7.03 10.67 12.29
CA ASN A 8 -6.92 9.22 12.44
C ASN A 8 -6.89 8.56 11.05
N HIS A 9 -6.03 9.06 10.15
CA HIS A 9 -5.75 8.37 8.91
C HIS A 9 -4.51 7.51 9.15
N SER A 10 -4.69 6.22 9.46
CA SER A 10 -3.58 5.26 9.58
C SER A 10 -2.98 4.93 8.22
N PHE A 11 -2.78 5.92 7.35
CA PHE A 11 -2.15 5.73 6.06
C PHE A 11 -0.64 5.58 6.26
N GLY A 12 -0.04 4.65 5.52
CA GLY A 12 1.37 4.39 5.61
C GLY A 12 1.93 3.72 4.37
N VAL A 13 3.26 3.64 4.36
CA VAL A 13 4.03 2.96 3.32
C VAL A 13 4.56 1.65 3.91
N LEU A 14 4.16 0.52 3.33
CA LEU A 14 4.69 -0.79 3.67
C LEU A 14 5.76 -1.19 2.67
N LEU A 15 6.98 -1.40 3.15
CA LEU A 15 8.04 -2.03 2.36
C LEU A 15 8.04 -3.54 2.65
N LEU A 16 7.88 -4.34 1.60
CA LEU A 16 7.71 -5.78 1.67
C LEU A 16 8.74 -6.49 0.80
N LYS A 17 9.25 -7.62 1.28
CA LYS A 17 9.97 -8.57 0.42
C LYS A 17 8.96 -9.35 -0.39
N VAL A 18 9.18 -9.44 -1.70
CA VAL A 18 8.32 -10.21 -2.61
C VAL A 18 8.63 -11.69 -2.47
N ASP A 19 7.59 -12.46 -2.16
CA ASP A 19 7.62 -13.93 -2.20
C ASP A 19 7.26 -14.45 -3.59
N SER A 20 6.15 -13.96 -4.17
CA SER A 20 5.70 -14.26 -5.52
C SER A 20 4.92 -13.09 -6.12
N VAL A 21 5.02 -12.92 -7.45
CA VAL A 21 4.29 -11.92 -8.24
C VAL A 21 4.07 -12.44 -9.65
N GLU A 22 2.96 -12.07 -10.28
CA GLU A 22 2.72 -12.38 -11.70
C GLU A 22 3.62 -11.56 -12.63
N LYS A 23 3.92 -10.30 -12.24
CA LYS A 23 4.81 -9.40 -12.98
C LYS A 23 5.95 -8.94 -12.08
N GLY A 24 7.19 -9.25 -12.47
CA GLY A 24 8.39 -8.97 -11.67
C GLY A 24 8.77 -7.49 -11.52
N LYS A 25 8.12 -6.58 -12.27
CA LYS A 25 8.34 -5.14 -12.19
C LYS A 25 7.05 -4.38 -12.49
N PHE A 26 6.71 -3.44 -11.62
CA PHE A 26 5.65 -2.46 -11.81
C PHE A 26 6.08 -1.17 -11.12
N ILE A 27 6.52 -0.18 -11.90
CA ILE A 27 6.99 1.10 -11.37
C ILE A 27 6.13 2.17 -12.02
N ASP A 28 5.05 2.49 -11.31
CA ASP A 28 4.24 3.71 -11.38
C ASP A 28 3.84 4.23 -12.77
N THR A 29 2.55 4.13 -13.06
CA THR A 29 1.86 5.05 -13.96
C THR A 29 1.18 6.11 -13.10
N LEU A 30 1.82 7.26 -12.92
CA LEU A 30 1.17 8.45 -12.37
C LEU A 30 -0.15 8.65 -13.12
N LEU A 31 -1.27 8.59 -12.40
CA LEU A 31 -2.58 8.91 -12.95
C LEU A 31 -2.73 10.43 -12.90
N LYS A 32 -3.54 11.00 -13.80
CA LYS A 32 -3.83 12.45 -13.79
C LYS A 32 -4.37 12.96 -12.43
N GLN A 33 -4.88 12.06 -11.58
CA GLN A 33 -5.55 12.39 -10.32
C GLN A 33 -5.11 11.49 -9.14
N GLY A 34 -3.95 10.83 -9.20
CA GLY A 34 -3.50 9.99 -8.08
C GLY A 34 -2.30 9.10 -8.40
N ILE A 35 -1.97 8.23 -7.44
CA ILE A 35 -0.92 7.23 -7.58
C ILE A 35 -1.48 5.81 -7.41
N TYR A 36 -0.88 4.84 -8.13
CA TYR A 36 -1.20 3.45 -7.87
C TYR A 36 -0.81 3.07 -6.45
N PRO A 37 -1.61 2.23 -5.76
CA PRO A 37 -1.42 1.93 -4.34
C PRO A 37 -0.29 0.94 -4.06
N TYR A 38 0.51 0.58 -5.07
CA TYR A 38 1.70 -0.23 -4.88
C TYR A 38 2.71 -0.05 -6.02
N LYS A 39 3.95 -0.43 -5.75
CA LYS A 39 5.05 -0.55 -6.71
C LYS A 39 5.83 -1.84 -6.45
N ILE A 40 6.39 -2.45 -7.49
CA ILE A 40 7.20 -3.67 -7.40
C ILE A 40 8.50 -3.46 -8.17
N ARG A 41 9.64 -3.64 -7.50
CA ARG A 41 10.97 -3.52 -8.10
C ARG A 41 11.98 -4.41 -7.40
N GLY A 42 12.70 -5.24 -8.17
CA GLY A 42 13.90 -5.94 -7.68
C GLY A 42 13.64 -6.87 -6.49
N GLY A 43 12.54 -7.62 -6.51
CA GLY A 43 12.17 -8.53 -5.41
C GLY A 43 11.63 -7.85 -4.16
N MET A 44 11.33 -6.54 -4.25
CA MET A 44 10.74 -5.75 -3.18
C MET A 44 9.45 -5.10 -3.71
N ALA A 45 8.48 -4.90 -2.81
CA ALA A 45 7.24 -4.22 -3.10
C ALA A 45 7.00 -3.10 -2.08
N GLU A 46 6.43 -2.00 -2.55
CA GLU A 46 5.89 -0.94 -1.71
C GLU A 46 4.37 -0.95 -1.84
N VAL A 47 3.66 -0.82 -0.73
CA VAL A 47 2.20 -0.74 -0.71
C VAL A 47 1.80 0.51 0.07
N TYR A 48 0.92 1.32 -0.50
CA TYR A 48 0.43 2.58 0.06
C TYR A 48 -1.05 2.41 0.41
N THR A 49 -1.35 2.33 1.70
CA THR A 49 -2.69 1.95 2.17
C THR A 49 -2.89 2.32 3.63
N CYS A 50 -4.12 2.19 4.11
CA CYS A 50 -4.42 2.25 5.53
C CYS A 50 -3.80 1.03 6.21
N VAL A 51 -2.69 1.26 6.91
CA VAL A 51 -1.93 0.27 7.65
C VAL A 51 -2.68 -0.09 8.92
N PRO A 52 -3.10 -1.35 9.08
CA PRO A 52 -3.71 -1.80 10.32
C PRO A 52 -2.68 -1.89 11.44
N TYR A 53 -3.11 -1.60 12.67
CA TYR A 53 -2.26 -1.45 13.86
C TYR A 53 -1.47 -2.72 14.25
N ASN A 54 -1.89 -3.89 13.78
CA ASN A 54 -1.33 -5.19 14.12
C ASN A 54 -0.28 -5.72 13.12
N ILE A 55 0.18 -4.91 12.16
CA ILE A 55 1.26 -5.34 11.27
C ILE A 55 2.58 -5.44 12.05
N GLN A 56 3.27 -6.56 11.87
CA GLN A 56 4.61 -6.79 12.40
C GLN A 56 5.47 -7.52 11.37
N LYS A 57 6.78 -7.58 11.63
CA LYS A 57 7.71 -8.35 10.78
C LYS A 57 7.26 -9.82 10.72
N GLY A 58 7.23 -10.36 9.50
CA GLY A 58 6.75 -11.72 9.22
C GLY A 58 5.27 -11.81 8.86
N THR A 59 4.45 -10.76 9.09
CA THR A 59 3.08 -10.72 8.59
C THR A 59 3.09 -10.88 7.07
N LYS A 60 2.33 -11.86 6.57
CA LYS A 60 2.17 -12.06 5.12
C LYS A 60 1.13 -11.07 4.59
N VAL A 61 1.48 -10.40 3.50
CA VAL A 61 0.60 -9.47 2.80
C VAL A 61 0.37 -9.99 1.39
N VAL A 62 -0.89 -10.07 0.97
CA VAL A 62 -1.28 -10.46 -0.38
C VAL A 62 -2.04 -9.32 -1.03
N VAL A 63 -1.58 -8.90 -2.21
CA VAL A 63 -2.23 -7.87 -3.01
C VAL A 63 -2.88 -8.52 -4.22
N ASP A 64 -4.21 -8.38 -4.33
CA ASP A 64 -4.98 -8.76 -5.51
C ASP A 64 -5.40 -7.47 -6.23
N SER A 65 -4.71 -7.19 -7.34
CA SER A 65 -4.86 -5.94 -8.09
C SER A 65 -6.17 -5.88 -8.87
N ASP A 66 -6.62 -7.01 -9.40
CA ASP A 66 -7.85 -7.09 -10.18
C ASP A 66 -9.06 -6.83 -9.29
N LYS A 67 -9.04 -7.39 -8.07
CA LYS A 67 -10.09 -7.18 -7.08
C LYS A 67 -9.90 -5.90 -6.26
N LYS A 68 -8.78 -5.19 -6.41
CA LYS A 68 -8.41 -3.98 -5.65
C LYS A 68 -8.46 -4.23 -4.13
N THR A 69 -7.89 -5.34 -3.71
CA THR A 69 -7.93 -5.79 -2.31
C THR A 69 -6.55 -6.14 -1.79
N VAL A 70 -6.35 -5.91 -0.50
CA VAL A 70 -5.16 -6.32 0.24
C VAL A 70 -5.57 -7.24 1.39
N PHE A 71 -4.85 -8.33 1.58
CA PHE A 71 -5.04 -9.27 2.67
C PHE A 71 -3.82 -9.25 3.57
N TYR A 72 -4.06 -9.25 4.88
CA TYR A 72 -3.05 -9.32 5.92
C TYR A 72 -3.29 -10.56 6.76
N HIS A 73 -2.30 -11.45 6.80
CA HIS A 73 -2.32 -12.65 7.63
C HIS A 73 -1.53 -12.36 8.92
N TYR A 74 -2.23 -11.93 9.98
CA TYR A 74 -1.58 -11.53 11.23
C TYR A 74 -1.07 -12.75 11.99
N ILE A 75 0.21 -12.70 12.36
CA ILE A 75 0.86 -13.79 13.10
C ILE A 75 0.25 -13.93 14.51
N VAL A 76 0.11 -12.83 15.26
CA VAL A 76 -0.26 -12.87 16.68
C VAL A 76 -1.67 -13.38 16.89
N GLU A 77 -2.61 -12.92 16.07
CA GLU A 77 -4.03 -13.25 16.24
C GLU A 77 -4.44 -14.51 15.46
N ASN A 78 -3.55 -15.03 14.60
CA ASN A 78 -3.86 -16.09 13.62
C ASN A 78 -5.17 -15.79 12.85
N LYS A 79 -5.27 -14.55 12.36
CA LYS A 79 -6.46 -14.00 11.68
C LYS A 79 -6.08 -13.32 10.39
N ASP A 80 -7.03 -13.36 9.47
CA ASP A 80 -6.96 -12.66 8.20
C ASP A 80 -7.77 -11.37 8.27
N TYR A 81 -7.17 -10.28 7.78
CA TYR A 81 -7.87 -9.03 7.57
C TYR A 81 -7.84 -8.66 6.10
N LYS A 82 -9.01 -8.26 5.59
CA LYS A 82 -9.20 -7.80 4.22
C LYS A 82 -9.40 -6.29 4.22
N GLY A 83 -8.52 -5.59 3.52
CA GLY A 83 -8.62 -4.17 3.23
C GLY A 83 -8.89 -3.90 1.76
N ASN A 84 -9.30 -2.66 1.48
CA ASN A 84 -9.39 -2.15 0.12
C ASN A 84 -8.03 -1.58 -0.30
N LEU A 85 -7.65 -1.80 -1.55
CA LEU A 85 -6.42 -1.28 -2.14
C LEU A 85 -6.79 -0.44 -3.37
N LEU A 86 -7.20 0.79 -3.10
CA LEU A 86 -7.68 1.75 -4.09
C LEU A 86 -6.57 2.72 -4.48
N VAL A 87 -6.70 3.34 -5.66
CA VAL A 87 -5.85 4.47 -6.07
C VAL A 87 -5.83 5.52 -4.95
N VAL A 88 -4.64 6.02 -4.64
CA VAL A 88 -4.48 7.07 -3.64
C VAL A 88 -4.73 8.41 -4.32
N GLU A 89 -5.84 9.04 -3.96
CA GLU A 89 -6.31 10.31 -4.57
C GLU A 89 -6.19 11.50 -3.60
N ASN A 90 -6.10 11.24 -2.29
CA ASN A 90 -5.97 12.27 -1.28
C ASN A 90 -4.59 12.94 -1.38
N PRO A 91 -4.51 14.27 -1.60
CA PRO A 91 -3.25 14.98 -1.74
C PRO A 91 -2.30 14.80 -0.54
N TYR A 92 -2.81 14.75 0.70
CA TYR A 92 -1.98 14.57 1.89
C TYR A 92 -1.32 13.18 1.94
N ASP A 93 -2.06 12.15 1.54
CA ASP A 93 -1.55 10.78 1.48
C ASP A 93 -0.56 10.60 0.33
N ILE A 94 -0.82 11.26 -0.81
CA ILE A 94 0.12 11.31 -1.94
C ILE A 94 1.43 12.00 -1.51
N GLU A 95 1.34 13.14 -0.83
CA GLU A 95 2.51 13.85 -0.30
C GLU A 95 3.29 12.98 0.69
N TYR A 96 2.58 12.34 1.62
CA TYR A 96 3.18 11.43 2.59
C TYR A 96 3.88 10.25 1.90
N ALA A 97 3.21 9.61 0.93
CA ALA A 97 3.78 8.51 0.16
C ALA A 97 5.02 8.96 -0.61
N ASN A 98 4.99 10.12 -1.27
CA ASN A 98 6.15 10.64 -2.00
C ASN A 98 7.34 10.98 -1.09
N ALA A 99 7.07 11.47 0.13
CA ALA A 99 8.10 11.78 1.11
C ALA A 99 8.77 10.53 1.72
N HIS A 100 8.02 9.42 1.83
CA HIS A 100 8.47 8.21 2.54
C HIS A 100 8.71 6.99 1.63
N ALA A 101 8.34 7.07 0.34
CA ALA A 101 8.63 6.01 -0.63
C ALA A 101 10.13 5.88 -0.85
N ILE A 102 10.58 4.64 -0.86
CA ILE A 102 11.96 4.22 -1.18
C ILE A 102 12.09 4.09 -2.70
N PHE A 103 11.06 3.60 -3.38
CA PHE A 103 11.02 3.55 -4.84
C PHE A 103 10.69 4.93 -5.40
N LYS A 104 11.73 5.75 -5.56
CA LYS A 104 11.61 7.01 -6.29
C LYS A 104 11.30 6.73 -7.76
N SER A 105 10.31 7.43 -8.28
CA SER A 105 10.12 7.55 -9.72
C SER A 105 11.30 8.36 -10.25
N ASN A 106 12.07 7.79 -11.17
CA ASN A 106 13.09 8.55 -11.89
C ASN A 106 12.34 9.51 -12.81
N ASN A 107 12.43 10.81 -12.55
CA ASN A 107 12.09 11.84 -13.54
C ASN A 107 13.00 11.71 -14.76
#